data_AF-A0A2U9IPH8-F1
#
_entry.id   AF-A0A2U9IPH8-F1
#
_cell.length_a   1.000
_cell.length_b   1.000
_cell.length_c   1.000
_cell.angle_alpha   90.00
_cell.angle_beta   90.00
_cell.angle_gamma   90.00
#
_symmetry.space_group_name_H-M   'P 1'
#
loop_
_entity.id
_entity.type
_entity.pdbx_description
1 polymer ?
#
loop_
_entity_poly.entity_id
_entity_poly.type
_entity_poly.pdbx_seq_one_letter_code
_entity_poly.pdbx_strand_id
1 'polypeptide(L)'
;MSSMENEAKKLASTYARWLRNPEDALFGSGGKGVVMEMYSKLKEAKNKEDLDKILNLSQYKMQTPTFNDMTRFINALREKISSMQDEDAVKFSIEVFRYFQIALFTKLDDMRKGVWA
;
A
#
# COMPACT_ATOMS: atom_id res chain seq x y z
N MET A 1 15.09 -14.28 7.43
CA MET A 1 13.66 -14.05 7.08
C MET A 1 13.00 -12.96 7.93
N SER A 2 13.30 -12.79 9.23
CA SER A 2 12.59 -11.83 10.10
C SER A 2 12.80 -10.33 9.83
N SER A 3 13.88 -9.90 9.17
CA SER A 3 14.14 -8.46 8.96
C SER A 3 13.21 -7.84 7.91
N MET A 4 13.07 -8.49 6.76
CA MET A 4 12.31 -7.96 5.61
C MET A 4 10.82 -7.80 5.94
N GLU A 5 10.24 -8.80 6.61
CA GLU A 5 8.84 -8.78 7.04
C GLU A 5 8.57 -7.66 8.06
N ASN A 6 9.47 -7.48 9.03
CA ASN A 6 9.37 -6.41 10.02
C ASN A 6 9.47 -5.03 9.37
N GLU A 7 10.37 -4.85 8.41
CA GLU A 7 10.48 -3.60 7.65
C GLU A 7 9.23 -3.34 6.81
N ALA A 8 8.69 -4.36 6.16
CA ALA A 8 7.45 -4.27 5.39
C ALA A 8 6.27 -3.85 6.28
N LYS A 9 6.12 -4.52 7.43
CA LYS A 9 5.09 -4.20 8.42
C LYS A 9 5.25 -2.79 8.98
N LYS A 10 6.48 -2.34 9.26
CA LYS A 10 6.76 -0.98 9.73
C LYS A 10 6.34 0.05 8.70
N LEU A 11 6.78 -0.11 7.46
CA LEU A 11 6.43 0.79 6.36
C LEU A 11 4.90 0.88 6.19
N ALA A 12 4.24 -0.27 6.09
CA ALA A 12 2.78 -0.38 5.98
C ALA A 12 2.06 0.34 7.13
N SER A 13 2.41 0.02 8.38
CA SER A 13 1.76 0.58 9.57
C SER A 13 1.94 2.10 9.67
N THR A 14 3.14 2.59 9.35
CA THR A 14 3.42 4.04 9.34
C THR A 14 2.50 4.77 8.38
N TYR A 15 2.40 4.32 7.14
CA TYR A 15 1.57 5.00 6.14
C TYR A 15 0.07 4.76 6.34
N ALA A 16 -0.34 3.62 6.91
CA ALA A 16 -1.75 3.35 7.20
C ALA A 16 -2.28 4.32 8.26
N ARG A 17 -1.46 4.62 9.27
CA ARG A 17 -1.79 5.62 10.29
C ARG A 17 -2.04 6.99 9.66
N TRP A 18 -1.25 7.39 8.67
CA TRP A 18 -1.30 8.71 8.06
C TRP A 18 -2.39 8.84 6.99
N LEU A 19 -2.80 7.73 6.36
CA LEU A 19 -3.81 7.73 5.30
C LEU A 19 -5.19 8.10 5.87
N ARG A 20 -5.72 9.26 5.47
CA ARG A 20 -6.92 9.86 6.09
C ARG A 20 -8.22 9.16 5.73
N ASN A 21 -8.32 8.63 4.50
CA ASN A 21 -9.53 7.97 4.02
C ASN A 21 -9.27 6.49 3.67
N PRO A 22 -9.18 5.60 4.68
CA PRO A 22 -8.92 4.19 4.45
C PRO A 22 -10.06 3.47 3.71
N GLU A 23 -11.28 4.01 3.77
CA GLU A 23 -12.44 3.46 3.04
C GLU A 23 -12.30 3.64 1.52
N ASP A 24 -11.94 4.85 1.08
CA ASP A 24 -11.67 5.12 -0.34
C ASP A 24 -10.45 4.32 -0.85
N ALA A 25 -9.40 4.17 -0.02
CA ALA A 25 -8.21 3.42 -0.38
C ALA A 25 -8.48 1.90 -0.58
N LEU A 26 -9.34 1.31 0.28
CA LEU A 26 -9.64 -0.13 0.25
C LEU A 26 -10.79 -0.49 -0.69
N PHE A 27 -11.85 0.32 -0.73
CA PHE A 27 -13.09 -0.02 -1.45
C PHE A 27 -13.38 0.91 -2.61
N GLY A 28 -12.87 2.14 -2.60
CA GLY A 28 -13.14 3.13 -3.64
C GLY A 28 -14.63 3.31 -3.93
N SER A 29 -14.95 3.84 -5.12
CA SER A 29 -16.35 4.02 -5.55
C SER A 29 -17.00 2.75 -6.14
N GLY A 30 -16.19 1.75 -6.54
CA GLY A 30 -16.64 0.54 -7.24
C GLY A 30 -16.58 -0.74 -6.42
N GLY A 31 -16.34 -0.66 -5.10
CA GLY A 31 -16.18 -1.81 -4.21
C GLY A 31 -14.77 -2.42 -4.20
N LYS A 32 -13.87 -1.95 -5.07
CA LYS A 32 -12.44 -2.25 -5.05
C LYS A 32 -11.67 -0.93 -5.14
N GLY A 33 -10.90 -0.62 -4.10
CA GLY A 33 -10.08 0.59 -4.03
C GLY A 33 -8.66 0.36 -4.57
N VAL A 34 -7.92 1.46 -4.73
CA VAL A 34 -6.57 1.47 -5.30
C VAL A 34 -5.62 0.46 -4.63
N VAL A 35 -5.70 0.29 -3.31
CA VAL A 35 -4.83 -0.63 -2.57
C VAL A 35 -5.09 -2.08 -2.97
N MET A 36 -6.37 -2.46 -3.11
CA MET A 36 -6.78 -3.80 -3.49
C MET A 36 -6.47 -4.09 -4.97
N GLU A 37 -6.61 -3.09 -5.83
CA GLU A 37 -6.24 -3.18 -7.24
C GLU A 37 -4.74 -3.37 -7.43
N MET A 38 -3.93 -2.52 -6.79
CA MET A 38 -2.47 -2.63 -6.83
C MET A 38 -2.01 -3.98 -6.28
N TYR A 39 -2.53 -4.42 -5.13
CA TYR A 39 -2.14 -5.69 -4.54
C TYR A 39 -2.40 -6.89 -5.45
N SER A 40 -3.52 -6.88 -6.19
CA SER A 40 -3.82 -7.91 -7.18
C SER A 40 -2.77 -7.94 -8.29
N LYS A 41 -2.43 -6.78 -8.86
CA LYS A 41 -1.44 -6.68 -9.94
C LYS A 41 -0.02 -7.00 -9.46
N LEU A 42 0.34 -6.62 -8.23
CA LEU A 42 1.66 -6.89 -7.65
C LEU A 42 1.97 -8.38 -7.56
N LYS A 43 0.96 -9.24 -7.37
CA LYS A 43 1.14 -10.70 -7.37
C LYS A 43 1.52 -11.27 -8.74
N GLU A 44 1.29 -10.50 -9.81
CA GLU A 44 1.62 -10.88 -11.18
C GLU A 44 2.93 -10.24 -11.67
N ALA A 45 3.51 -9.32 -10.88
CA ALA A 45 4.75 -8.63 -11.21
C ALA A 45 5.95 -9.58 -11.18
N LYS A 46 6.86 -9.41 -12.14
CA LYS A 46 8.07 -10.24 -12.27
C LYS A 46 9.35 -9.48 -11.95
N ASN A 47 9.34 -8.16 -12.11
CA ASN A 47 10.52 -7.31 -11.95
C ASN A 47 10.13 -5.89 -11.50
N LYS A 48 11.14 -5.02 -11.28
CA LYS A 48 10.92 -3.63 -10.87
C LYS A 48 10.19 -2.78 -11.92
N GLU A 49 10.31 -3.09 -13.21
CA GLU A 49 9.58 -2.36 -14.26
C GLU A 49 8.06 -2.57 -14.14
N ASP A 50 7.63 -3.79 -13.82
CA ASP A 50 6.23 -4.09 -13.52
C ASP A 50 5.77 -3.31 -12.28
N LEU A 51 6.60 -3.26 -11.23
CA LEU A 51 6.29 -2.47 -10.03
C LEU A 51 6.10 -1.00 -10.38
N ASP A 52 6.98 -0.39 -11.17
CA ASP A 52 6.86 1.01 -11.54
C ASP A 52 5.56 1.31 -12.31
N LYS A 53 5.17 0.42 -13.22
CA LYS A 53 3.89 0.49 -13.93
C LYS A 53 2.72 0.36 -12.97
N ILE A 54 2.73 -0.62 -12.08
CA ILE A 54 1.63 -0.90 -11.15
C ILE A 54 1.47 0.23 -10.14
N LEU A 55 2.57 0.78 -9.62
CA LEU A 55 2.59 1.81 -8.59
C LEU A 55 2.33 3.22 -9.15
N ASN A 56 2.16 3.39 -10.46
CA ASN A 56 1.77 4.67 -11.05
C ASN A 56 0.32 5.03 -10.68
N LEU A 57 0.14 5.98 -9.76
CA LEU A 57 -1.17 6.37 -9.23
C LEU A 57 -2.11 7.00 -10.25
N SER A 58 -1.60 7.57 -11.35
CA SER A 58 -2.42 8.25 -12.37
C SER A 58 -3.43 7.34 -13.07
N GLN A 59 -3.22 6.02 -13.04
CA GLN A 59 -4.14 5.05 -13.64
C GLN A 59 -5.32 4.66 -12.72
N TYR A 60 -5.34 5.12 -11.47
CA TYR A 60 -6.34 4.71 -10.48
C TYR A 60 -7.24 5.87 -10.08
N LYS A 61 -8.53 5.58 -9.93
CA LYS A 61 -9.52 6.54 -9.46
C LYS A 61 -9.55 6.54 -7.93
N MET A 62 -9.33 7.69 -7.32
CA MET A 62 -9.42 7.89 -5.87
C MET A 62 -9.68 9.37 -5.56
N GLN A 63 -10.07 9.67 -4.32
CA GLN A 63 -10.23 11.05 -3.88
C GLN A 63 -8.88 11.76 -3.71
N THR A 64 -8.85 13.08 -3.85
CA THR A 64 -7.62 13.87 -3.72
C THR A 64 -6.88 13.66 -2.39
N PRO A 65 -7.55 13.59 -1.22
CA PRO A 65 -6.85 13.27 0.04
C PRO A 65 -6.16 11.91 0.01
N THR A 66 -6.85 10.89 -0.50
CA THR A 66 -6.31 9.53 -0.68
C THR A 66 -5.12 9.53 -1.63
N PHE A 67 -5.22 10.23 -2.77
CA PHE A 67 -4.13 10.36 -3.73
C PHE A 67 -2.88 10.94 -3.10
N ASN A 68 -3.02 12.01 -2.32
CA ASN A 68 -1.90 12.66 -1.67
C ASN A 68 -1.22 11.74 -0.64
N ASP A 69 -2.01 11.02 0.15
CA ASP A 69 -1.48 10.12 1.17
C ASP A 69 -0.84 8.86 0.54
N MET A 70 -1.47 8.30 -0.50
CA MET A 70 -0.93 7.21 -1.30
C MET A 70 0.36 7.61 -2.02
N THR A 71 0.47 8.83 -2.53
CA THR A 71 1.71 9.31 -3.19
C THR A 71 2.90 9.24 -2.23
N ARG A 72 2.72 9.64 -0.98
CA ARG A 72 3.77 9.55 0.05
C ARG A 72 4.16 8.11 0.33
N PHE A 73 3.17 7.23 0.48
CA PHE A 73 3.39 5.80 0.68
C PHE A 73 4.14 5.15 -0.48
N ILE A 74 3.71 5.40 -1.72
CA ILE A 74 4.33 4.86 -2.92
C ILE A 74 5.76 5.36 -3.11
N ASN A 75 6.01 6.65 -2.85
CA ASN A 75 7.38 7.18 -2.96
C ASN A 75 8.33 6.51 -1.97
N ALA A 76 7.89 6.31 -0.71
CA ALA A 76 8.71 5.62 0.28
C ALA A 76 8.92 4.12 -0.05
N LEU A 77 7.91 3.46 -0.62
CA LEU A 77 8.08 2.10 -1.12
C LEU A 77 9.09 2.06 -2.26
N ARG A 78 8.96 2.93 -3.26
CA ARG A 78 9.88 3.05 -4.41
C ARG A 78 11.32 3.32 -3.96
N GLU A 79 11.51 4.24 -3.03
CA GLU A 79 12.82 4.52 -2.45
C GLU A 79 13.41 3.26 -1.80
N LYS A 80 12.61 2.55 -1.00
CA LYS A 80 13.05 1.34 -0.30
C LYS A 80 13.42 0.19 -1.25
N ILE A 81 12.67 -0.01 -2.33
CA ILE A 81 12.92 -1.10 -3.29
C ILE A 81 13.96 -0.77 -4.36
N SER A 82 14.35 0.51 -4.50
CA SER A 82 15.30 0.96 -5.54
C SER A 82 16.65 0.23 -5.49
N SER A 83 17.15 -0.03 -4.27
CA SER A 83 18.42 -0.71 -4.01
C SER A 83 18.29 -2.23 -3.94
N MET A 84 17.08 -2.78 -4.04
CA MET A 84 16.83 -4.22 -3.99
C MET A 84 17.02 -4.86 -5.37
N GLN A 85 17.35 -6.15 -5.37
CA GLN A 85 17.24 -6.99 -6.56
C GLN A 85 15.76 -7.16 -6.95
N ASP A 86 15.49 -7.46 -8.22
CA ASP A 86 14.12 -7.54 -8.73
C ASP A 86 13.22 -8.48 -7.93
N GLU A 87 13.70 -9.69 -7.64
CA GLU A 87 12.94 -10.70 -6.89
C GLU A 87 12.60 -10.22 -5.46
N ASP A 88 13.58 -9.62 -4.78
CA ASP A 88 13.38 -9.09 -3.42
C ASP A 88 12.46 -7.86 -3.42
N ALA A 89 12.57 -6.99 -4.41
CA ALA A 89 11.70 -5.82 -4.58
C ALA A 89 10.23 -6.24 -4.75
N VAL A 90 9.97 -7.26 -5.56
CA VAL A 90 8.62 -7.80 -5.76
C VAL A 90 8.10 -8.41 -4.47
N LYS A 91 8.85 -9.32 -3.83
CA LYS A 91 8.46 -9.97 -2.57
C LYS A 91 8.18 -8.93 -1.47
N PHE A 92 9.06 -7.95 -1.33
CA PHE A 92 8.91 -6.87 -0.35
C PHE A 92 7.65 -6.05 -0.62
N SER A 93 7.41 -5.67 -1.88
CA SER A 93 6.21 -4.89 -2.25
C SER A 93 4.91 -5.64 -1.96
N ILE A 94 4.88 -6.95 -2.24
CA ILE A 94 3.72 -7.81 -1.93
C ILE A 94 3.48 -7.85 -0.42
N GLU A 95 4.52 -8.06 0.38
CA GLU A 95 4.39 -8.11 1.85
C GLU A 95 3.99 -6.74 2.43
N VAL A 96 4.55 -5.64 1.93
CA VAL A 96 4.15 -4.29 2.32
C VAL A 96 2.65 -4.08 2.06
N PHE A 97 2.16 -4.41 0.86
CA PHE A 97 0.75 -4.24 0.53
C PHE A 97 -0.16 -5.17 1.32
N ARG A 98 0.29 -6.40 1.62
CA ARG A 98 -0.44 -7.32 2.51
C ARG A 98 -0.63 -6.71 3.90
N TYR A 99 0.46 -6.22 4.51
CA TYR A 99 0.40 -5.57 5.82
C TYR A 99 -0.36 -4.24 5.79
N PHE A 100 -0.28 -3.51 4.68
CA PHE A 100 -0.97 -2.25 4.52
C PHE A 100 -2.49 -2.44 4.52
N GLN A 101 -2.99 -3.45 3.80
CA GLN A 101 -4.41 -3.83 3.84
C GLN A 101 -4.84 -4.16 5.27
N ILE A 102 -4.11 -5.03 5.97
CA ILE A 102 -4.42 -5.40 7.35
C ILE A 102 -4.49 -4.16 8.25
N ALA A 103 -3.49 -3.27 8.18
CA ALA A 103 -3.44 -2.07 8.99
C ALA A 103 -4.59 -1.09 8.67
N LEU A 104 -4.98 -0.97 7.40
CA LEU A 104 -6.12 -0.14 6.99
C LEU A 104 -7.46 -0.73 7.46
N PHE A 105 -7.64 -2.05 7.41
CA PHE A 105 -8.82 -2.71 7.96
C PHE A 105 -8.92 -2.52 9.47
N THR A 106 -7.82 -2.71 10.21
CA THR A 106 -7.78 -2.44 11.65
C THR A 106 -8.11 -0.98 11.95
N LYS A 107 -7.50 -0.04 11.22
CA LYS A 107 -7.80 1.38 11.36
C LYS A 107 -9.28 1.69 11.13
N LEU A 108 -9.89 1.14 10.09
CA LEU A 108 -11.32 1.32 9.83
C LEU A 108 -12.19 0.80 10.97
N ASP A 109 -11.86 -0.37 11.51
CA ASP A 109 -12.58 -0.95 12.65
C ASP A 109 -12.45 -0.07 13.90
N ASP A 110 -11.24 0.42 14.19
CA ASP A 110 -10.98 1.33 15.31
C ASP A 110 -11.72 2.68 15.14
N MET A 111 -11.77 3.22 13.92
CA MET A 111 -12.53 4.43 13.60
C MET A 111 -14.03 4.21 13.82
N ARG A 112 -14.58 3.07 13.39
CA ARG A 112 -16.00 2.72 13.60
C ARG A 112 -16.35 2.53 15.08
N LYS A 113 -15.41 2.03 15.87
CA LYS A 113 -15.55 1.88 17.32
C LYS A 113 -15.32 3.20 18.08
N GLY A 114 -14.88 4.26 17.41
CA GLY A 114 -14.57 5.55 18.05
C GLY A 114 -13.32 5.53 18.93
N VAL A 115 -12.45 4.53 18.75
CA VAL A 115 -11.20 4.38 19.54
C VAL A 115 -9.95 4.83 18.78
N TRP A 116 -10.14 5.36 17.57
CA TRP A 116 -9.06 5.91 16.76
C TRP A 116 -8.79 7.38 17.12
N ALA A 117 -7.62 7.64 17.70
CA ALA A 117 -7.13 8.97 18.08
C ALA A 117 -6.18 9.58 17.05
#